data_AF-A0A6G3UU10-F1
#
_entry.id   AF-A0A6G3UU10-F1
#
_cell.length_a   1.000
_cell.length_b   1.000
_cell.length_c   1.000
_cell.angle_alpha   90.00
_cell.angle_beta   90.00
_cell.angle_gamma   90.00
#
_symmetry.space_group_name_H-M   'P 1'
#
loop_
_entity.id
_entity.type
_entity.pdbx_description
1 polymer ?
#
loop_
_entity_poly.entity_id
_entity_poly.type
_entity_poly.pdbx_seq_one_letter_code
_entity_poly.pdbx_strand_id
1 'polypeptide(L)' 'PMTGTASAATCAAGWSPTAVYTGGTTASHGGRNWQAKWWTQGETPSTTGSGVWADQGSCTGGSGGGDGGTTGCDHPAW' A
#
# COMPACT_ATOMS: atom_id res chain seq x y z
N PRO A 1 -26.82 2.52 7.95
CA PRO A 1 -26.13 2.99 6.73
C PRO A 1 -25.10 4.09 7.03
N MET A 2 -24.01 4.10 6.25
CA MET A 2 -22.85 5.01 6.24
C MET A 2 -21.63 4.62 7.09
N THR A 3 -20.99 3.49 6.75
CA THR A 3 -19.51 3.41 6.81
C THR A 3 -18.99 3.68 5.41
N GLY A 4 -18.65 4.94 5.13
CA GLY A 4 -17.89 5.26 3.93
C GLY A 4 -16.57 4.52 4.01
N THR A 5 -16.37 3.56 3.10
CA THR A 5 -15.06 2.99 2.82
C THR A 5 -14.17 4.18 2.44
N ALA A 6 -13.36 4.67 3.38
CA ALA A 6 -12.18 5.42 3.04
C ALA A 6 -11.47 4.56 2.00
N SER A 7 -11.35 5.08 0.78
CA SER A 7 -10.70 4.40 -0.34
C SER A 7 -9.28 4.07 0.09
N ALA A 8 -9.09 2.91 0.72
CA ALA A 8 -7.82 2.54 1.25
C ALA A 8 -6.92 2.35 0.03
N ALA A 9 -5.85 3.15 -0.03
CA ALA A 9 -4.97 3.13 -1.18
C ALA A 9 -4.42 1.72 -1.35
N THR A 10 -4.36 1.22 -2.59
CA THR A 10 -3.74 -0.08 -2.84
C THR A 10 -2.29 -0.03 -2.37
N CYS A 11 -1.84 -1.04 -1.64
CA CYS A 11 -0.43 -1.07 -1.25
C CYS A 11 0.47 -1.12 -2.48
N ALA A 12 1.44 -0.23 -2.53
CA ALA A 12 2.50 -0.26 -3.54
C ALA A 12 3.39 -1.51 -3.35
N ALA A 13 4.37 -1.71 -4.24
CA ALA A 13 5.37 -2.76 -4.06
C ALA A 13 6.08 -2.60 -2.70
N GLY A 14 6.38 -3.71 -2.04
CA GLY A 14 7.09 -3.70 -0.76
C GLY A 14 8.41 -2.95 -0.88
N TRP A 15 8.68 -2.05 0.07
CA TRP A 15 9.95 -1.32 0.10
C TRP A 15 11.15 -2.27 0.13
N SER A 16 12.18 -1.96 -0.66
CA SER A 16 13.39 -2.75 -0.81
C SER A 16 14.64 -1.87 -0.65
N PRO A 17 15.62 -2.25 0.18
CA PRO A 17 16.82 -1.43 0.41
C PRO A 17 17.76 -1.38 -0.80
N THR A 18 17.68 -2.36 -1.70
CA THR A 18 18.47 -2.40 -2.93
C THR A 18 17.85 -1.59 -4.07
N ALA A 19 16.56 -1.25 -3.95
CA ALA A 19 15.83 -0.50 -4.97
C ALA A 19 16.15 1.00 -4.85
N VAL A 20 16.29 1.63 -6.02
CA VAL A 20 16.41 3.08 -6.14
C VAL A 20 15.01 3.67 -6.27
N TYR A 21 14.69 4.63 -5.42
CA TYR A 21 13.43 5.36 -5.44
C TYR A 21 13.70 6.82 -5.82
N THR A 22 13.20 7.25 -6.97
CA THR A 22 13.26 8.65 -7.39
C THR A 22 12.10 9.46 -6.82
N GLY A 23 12.19 10.79 -6.87
CA GLY A 23 11.09 11.66 -6.48
C GLY A 23 9.79 11.27 -7.20
N GLY A 24 8.72 11.07 -6.43
CA GLY A 24 7.41 10.58 -6.90
C GLY A 24 7.19 9.07 -6.80
N THR A 25 8.23 8.27 -6.54
CA THR A 25 8.10 6.81 -6.45
C THR A 25 7.42 6.39 -5.15
N THR A 26 6.55 5.38 -5.18
CA THR A 26 5.83 4.90 -4.00
C THR A 26 6.23 3.47 -3.63
N ALA A 27 6.37 3.19 -2.34
CA ALA A 27 6.62 1.86 -1.79
C ALA A 27 5.73 1.63 -0.56
N SER A 28 5.36 0.37 -0.30
CA SER A 28 4.61 0.01 0.90
C SER A 28 5.53 -0.54 2.00
N HIS A 29 5.31 -0.08 3.23
CA HIS A 29 6.01 -0.58 4.40
C HIS A 29 5.11 -0.48 5.63
N GLY A 30 4.96 -1.59 6.37
CA GLY A 30 4.17 -1.63 7.61
C GLY A 30 2.68 -1.35 7.41
N GLY A 31 2.10 -1.75 6.27
CA GLY A 31 0.68 -1.49 5.94
C GLY A 31 0.38 -0.04 5.59
N ARG A 32 1.39 0.74 5.22
CA ARG A 32 1.29 2.12 4.77
C ARG A 32 2.02 2.31 3.47
N ASN A 33 1.55 3.25 2.65
CA ASN A 33 2.25 3.68 1.46
C ASN A 33 3.15 4.88 1.79
N TRP A 34 4.32 4.90 1.17
CA TRP A 34 5.32 5.92 1.35
C TRP A 34 5.78 6.41 -0.01
N GLN A 35 5.80 7.73 -0.22
CA GLN A 35 6.26 8.33 -1.46
C GLN A 35 7.62 9.01 -1.26
N ALA A 36 8.62 8.65 -2.06
CA ALA A 36 9.92 9.29 -2.06
C ALA A 36 9.78 10.71 -2.62
N LYS A 37 10.31 11.71 -1.91
CA LYS A 37 10.28 13.12 -2.32
C LYS A 37 11.42 13.45 -3.29
N TRP A 38 12.53 12.75 -3.17
CA TRP A 38 13.71 12.86 -4.03
C TRP A 38 14.40 11.50 -4.16
N TRP A 39 15.49 11.44 -4.92
CA TRP A 39 16.28 10.22 -5.09
C TRP A 39 16.79 9.69 -3.76
N THR A 40 16.46 8.43 -3.45
CA THR A 40 16.94 7.69 -2.29
C THR A 40 17.14 6.22 -2.63
N GLN A 41 18.09 5.59 -1.96
CA GLN A 41 18.39 4.16 -2.09
C GLN A 41 18.79 3.64 -0.71
N GLY A 42 18.17 2.54 -0.27
CA GLY A 42 18.48 1.95 1.04
C GLY A 42 17.90 2.66 2.26
N GLU A 43 17.25 3.82 2.11
CA GLU A 43 16.62 4.50 3.25
C GLU A 43 15.23 3.94 3.57
N THR A 44 15.07 3.49 4.80
CA THR A 44 13.83 2.91 5.31
C THR A 44 12.75 3.98 5.48
N PRO A 45 11.57 3.85 4.84
CA PRO A 45 10.44 4.71 5.09
C PRO A 45 9.95 4.56 6.53
N SER A 46 9.91 5.68 7.25
CA SER A 46 9.46 5.77 8.65
C SER A 46 8.90 7.16 8.94
N THR A 47 7.91 7.23 9.82
CA THR A 47 7.26 8.48 10.25
C THR A 47 8.20 9.37 11.06
N THR A 48 9.21 8.77 11.69
CA THR A 48 10.28 9.44 12.44
C THR A 48 11.57 9.60 11.63
N GLY A 49 11.59 9.17 10.37
CA GLY A 49 12.80 9.11 9.53
C GLY A 49 13.21 10.44 8.89
N SER A 50 14.23 10.38 8.03
CA SER A 50 14.99 11.46 7.37
C SER A 50 14.19 12.51 6.57
N GLY A 51 12.85 12.47 6.56
CA GLY A 51 12.00 13.41 5.81
C GLY A 51 12.00 13.19 4.29
N VAL A 52 12.63 12.11 3.83
CA VAL A 52 12.76 11.65 2.42
C VAL A 52 11.45 11.03 1.93
N TRP A 53 10.76 10.31 2.82
CA TRP A 53 9.52 9.61 2.52
C TRP A 53 8.32 10.40 3.08
N ALA A 54 7.31 10.61 2.25
CA ALA A 54 6.02 11.15 2.63
C ALA A 54 5.03 10.01 2.89
N ASP A 55 4.46 9.95 4.09
CA ASP A 55 3.36 9.04 4.42
C ASP A 55 2.16 9.36 3.51
N GLN A 56 1.69 8.35 2.76
CA GLN A 56 0.49 8.42 1.92
C GLN A 56 -0.72 7.79 2.63
N GLY A 57 -0.60 7.54 3.93
CA GLY A 57 -1.58 6.85 4.74
C GLY A 57 -1.49 5.32 4.68
N SER A 58 -2.41 4.72 5.44
CA SER A 58 -2.61 3.28 5.47
C SER A 58 -3.02 2.76 4.09
N CYS A 59 -2.35 1.71 3.66
CA CYS A 59 -2.70 0.99 2.45
C CYS A 59 -3.31 -0.35 2.85
N THR A 60 -4.29 -0.82 2.11
CA THR A 60 -4.78 -2.20 2.23
C THR A 60 -4.53 -2.85 0.89
N GLY A 61 -3.83 -3.98 0.91
CA GLY A 61 -3.34 -4.62 -0.30
C GLY A 61 -4.48 -4.89 -1.27
N GLY A 62 -4.54 -4.13 -2.36
CA GLY A 62 -5.22 -4.59 -3.56
C GLY A 62 -4.31 -5.61 -4.21
N SER A 63 -4.32 -6.82 -3.67
CA SER A 63 -4.50 -7.96 -4.58
C SER A 63 -5.72 -7.59 -5.41
N GLY A 64 -5.53 -7.35 -6.71
CA GLY A 64 -6.62 -6.92 -7.60
C GLY A 64 -7.90 -7.67 -7.27
N GLY A 65 -8.98 -6.91 -7.08
CA GLY A 65 -10.23 -7.39 -6.50
C GLY A 65 -10.69 -8.73 -7.08
N GLY A 66 -11.02 -9.65 -6.17
CA GLY A 66 -12.32 -10.28 -6.23
C GLY A 66 -13.21 -9.49 -5.28
N ASP A 67 -14.21 -8.81 -5.83
CA ASP A 67 -15.14 -7.92 -5.17
C ASP A 67 -15.79 -8.50 -3.90
N GLY A 68 -16.14 -7.60 -2.99
CA GLY A 68 -17.01 -7.93 -1.87
C GLY A 68 -18.34 -8.52 -2.36
N GLY A 69 -18.71 -9.67 -1.79
CA GLY A 69 -20.01 -10.27 -1.99
C GLY A 69 -20.15 -11.53 -1.17
N THR A 70 -20.81 -11.43 -0.02
CA THR A 70 -21.57 -12.57 0.51
C THR A 70 -22.63 -12.94 -0.53
N THR A 71 -22.28 -13.75 -1.51
CA THR A 71 -23.25 -14.46 -2.33
C THR A 71 -22.59 -15.79 -2.63
N GLY A 72 -23.16 -16.83 -2.04
CA GLY A 72 -22.70 -18.19 -2.23
C GLY A 72 -22.52 -18.47 -3.72
N CYS A 73 -21.31 -18.88 -4.07
CA CYS A 73 -21.18 -19.88 -5.10
C CYS A 73 -21.40 -21.19 -4.37
N ASP A 74 -22.65 -21.66 -4.44
CA ASP A 74 -23.07 -23.05 -4.31
C ASP A 74 -21.88 -24.00 -4.47
N HIS A 75 -21.51 -24.65 -3.37
CA HIS A 75 -20.79 -25.90 -3.45
C HIS A 75 -21.74 -26.89 -4.14
N PRO A 76 -21.45 -27.41 -5.35
CA PRO A 76 -22.20 -28.55 -5.81
C PRO A 76 -21.88 -29.68 -4.82
N ALA A 77 -22.92 -30.11 -4.10
CA ALA A 77 -22.90 -31.33 -3.32
C ALA A 77 -22.65 -32.49 -4.27
N TRP A 78 -21.39 -32.90 -4.38
CA TRP A 78 -20.98 -34.22 -4.84
C TRP A 78 -20.17 -34.89 -3.75
#